data_AF-A0A7S1M857-F1
#
_entry.id   AF-A0A7S1M857-F1
#
_cell.length_a   1.000
_cell.length_b   1.000
_cell.length_c   1.000
_cell.angle_alpha   90.00
_cell.angle_beta   90.00
_cell.angle_gamma   90.00
#
_symmetry.space_group_name_H-M   'P 1'
#
loop_
_entity.id
_entity.type
_entity.pdbx_description
1 polymer ?
#
loop_
_entity_poly.entity_id
_entity_poly.type
_entity_poly.pdbx_seq_one_letter_code
_entity_poly.pdbx_strand_id
1 'polypeptide(L)'
;AAGWAYASGASSANATCEVCASHYFGSNCSSTCPGFNASLGSSATSCNGHGTCSDGLSGTGACTCDLGYINADCSVSCPVASSAICGGHGACSQSGTCENCTGGFALSSTDNATATCTVCQAGYYGSDCDAC
;
A
#
# COMPACT_ATOMS: atom_id res chain seq x y z
N ALA A 1 -11.21 -25.25 -7.39
CA ALA A 1 -10.20 -25.29 -8.47
C ALA A 1 -8.84 -25.29 -7.81
N ALA A 2 -8.01 -26.27 -8.13
CA ALA A 2 -6.79 -26.62 -7.41
C ALA A 2 -5.65 -25.59 -7.66
N GLY A 3 -5.03 -25.12 -6.58
CA GLY A 3 -3.76 -24.39 -6.62
C GLY A 3 -2.62 -25.38 -6.83
N TRP A 4 -1.94 -25.29 -7.96
CA TRP A 4 -0.84 -26.16 -8.32
C TRP A 4 0.46 -25.47 -7.90
N ALA A 5 1.06 -25.97 -6.82
CA ALA A 5 2.47 -25.74 -6.52
C ALA A 5 3.29 -26.41 -7.64
N TYR A 6 4.10 -25.64 -8.37
CA TYR A 6 5.03 -26.22 -9.31
C TYR A 6 6.20 -26.81 -8.51
N ALA A 7 6.14 -28.11 -8.29
CA ALA A 7 7.26 -28.89 -7.82
C ALA A 7 8.35 -28.85 -8.90
N SER A 8 9.42 -28.10 -8.64
CA SER A 8 10.67 -28.23 -9.38
C SER A 8 11.31 -29.58 -9.04
N GLY A 9 10.78 -30.66 -9.62
CA GLY A 9 11.41 -31.96 -9.75
C GLY A 9 12.01 -32.60 -8.48
N ALA A 10 11.18 -33.28 -7.68
CA ALA A 10 11.61 -34.46 -6.94
C ALA A 10 10.40 -35.33 -6.56
N SER A 11 10.28 -36.47 -7.23
CA SER A 11 9.38 -37.57 -6.87
C SER A 11 9.89 -38.25 -5.59
N SER A 12 9.32 -37.94 -4.42
CA SER A 12 9.32 -38.79 -3.22
C SER A 12 8.42 -38.21 -2.13
N ALA A 13 7.86 -39.08 -1.29
CA ALA A 13 6.76 -38.86 -0.34
C ALA A 13 7.05 -37.93 0.87
N ASN A 14 7.63 -36.76 0.64
CA ASN A 14 7.78 -35.68 1.64
C ASN A 14 8.01 -34.34 0.92
N ALA A 15 6.95 -33.75 0.36
CA ALA A 15 7.03 -32.47 -0.35
C ALA A 15 7.15 -31.32 0.66
N THR A 16 8.37 -31.03 1.10
CA THR A 16 8.66 -29.75 1.76
C THR A 16 8.42 -28.63 0.75
N CYS A 17 7.64 -27.62 1.12
CA CYS A 17 7.55 -26.40 0.32
C CYS A 17 8.93 -25.74 0.34
N GLU A 18 9.74 -25.96 -0.70
CA GLU A 18 11.08 -25.36 -0.82
C GLU A 18 11.03 -23.93 -1.36
N VAL A 19 9.94 -23.59 -2.06
CA VAL A 19 9.61 -22.24 -2.54
C VAL A 19 8.10 -22.08 -2.51
N CYS A 20 7.61 -20.91 -2.09
CA CYS A 20 6.19 -20.60 -2.23
C CYS A 20 5.87 -20.18 -3.65
N ALA A 21 4.67 -20.53 -4.12
CA ALA A 21 4.10 -19.87 -5.29
C ALA A 21 4.00 -18.36 -5.02
N SER A 22 4.13 -17.55 -6.07
CA SER A 22 4.01 -16.10 -5.97
C SER A 22 2.74 -15.70 -5.21
N HIS A 23 2.84 -14.67 -4.35
CA HIS A 23 1.75 -14.17 -3.50
C HIS A 23 1.39 -15.06 -2.30
N TYR A 24 2.11 -16.16 -2.06
CA TYR A 24 1.98 -16.99 -0.86
C TYR A 24 3.20 -16.86 0.05
N PHE A 25 2.97 -16.93 1.35
CA PHE A 25 4.01 -16.73 2.34
C PHE A 25 3.91 -17.68 3.55
N GLY A 26 4.98 -17.70 4.32
CA GLY A 26 5.12 -18.48 5.55
C GLY A 26 5.76 -19.84 5.33
N SER A 27 6.14 -20.50 6.42
CA SER A 27 6.93 -21.74 6.43
C SER A 27 6.31 -22.91 5.66
N ASN A 28 4.99 -22.89 5.46
CA ASN A 28 4.24 -23.88 4.69
C ASN A 28 3.47 -23.28 3.51
N CYS A 29 3.78 -22.03 3.11
CA CYS A 29 3.13 -21.32 1.99
C CYS A 29 1.59 -21.33 2.05
N SER A 30 1.03 -21.40 3.26
CA SER A 30 -0.41 -21.61 3.47
C SER A 30 -1.19 -20.30 3.57
N SER A 31 -0.49 -19.16 3.66
CA SER A 31 -1.08 -17.83 3.77
C SER A 31 -0.85 -17.05 2.48
N THR A 32 -1.82 -16.22 2.10
CA THR A 32 -1.75 -15.36 0.92
C THR A 32 -1.55 -13.92 1.31
N CYS A 33 -0.74 -13.20 0.53
CA CYS A 33 -0.56 -11.77 0.67
C CYS A 33 -1.91 -11.02 0.65
N PRO A 34 -2.05 -9.92 1.41
CA PRO A 34 -3.24 -9.09 1.39
C PRO A 34 -3.57 -8.59 -0.03
N GLY A 35 -4.85 -8.39 -0.33
CA GLY A 35 -5.32 -7.92 -1.64
C GLY A 35 -5.15 -8.92 -2.80
N PHE A 36 -4.54 -10.10 -2.57
CA PHE A 36 -4.39 -11.12 -3.59
C PHE A 36 -5.72 -11.83 -3.92
N ASN A 37 -6.07 -11.85 -5.21
CA ASN A 37 -7.23 -12.59 -5.71
C ASN A 37 -6.82 -13.66 -6.73
N ALA A 38 -6.67 -14.90 -6.26
CA ALA A 38 -6.30 -16.05 -7.08
C ALA A 38 -7.28 -16.34 -8.24
N SER A 39 -8.51 -15.84 -8.19
CA SER A 39 -9.49 -16.04 -9.28
C SER A 39 -9.15 -15.23 -10.53
N LEU A 40 -8.29 -14.22 -10.41
CA LEU A 40 -7.81 -13.42 -11.55
C LEU A 40 -6.64 -14.09 -12.29
N GLY A 41 -6.18 -15.26 -11.83
CA GLY A 41 -5.10 -16.02 -12.47
C GLY A 41 -3.83 -15.17 -12.64
N SER A 42 -3.32 -15.09 -13.88
CA SER A 42 -2.11 -14.31 -14.19
C SER A 42 -2.24 -12.79 -14.02
N SER A 43 -3.47 -12.28 -13.88
CA SER A 43 -3.73 -10.86 -13.59
C SER A 43 -3.85 -10.57 -12.10
N ALA A 44 -3.72 -11.58 -11.24
CA ALA A 44 -3.78 -11.41 -9.80
C ALA A 44 -2.57 -10.63 -9.31
N THR A 45 -2.81 -9.62 -8.48
CA THR A 45 -1.78 -8.81 -7.83
C THR A 45 -1.94 -8.91 -6.32
N SER A 46 -0.83 -8.88 -5.59
CA SER A 46 -0.86 -8.65 -4.14
C SER A 46 -0.96 -7.16 -3.85
N CYS A 47 -1.33 -6.82 -2.62
CA CYS A 47 -1.38 -5.46 -2.12
C CYS A 47 -2.26 -4.57 -3.02
N ASN A 48 -3.37 -5.13 -3.51
CA ASN A 48 -4.29 -4.52 -4.49
C ASN A 48 -3.61 -3.98 -5.76
N GLY A 49 -2.41 -4.45 -6.09
CA GLY A 49 -1.61 -3.94 -7.22
C GLY A 49 -0.90 -2.61 -6.96
N HIS A 50 -0.87 -2.16 -5.70
CA HIS A 50 -0.31 -0.88 -5.29
C HIS A 50 0.81 -1.06 -4.25
N GLY A 51 1.60 -2.12 -4.41
CA GLY A 51 2.73 -2.39 -3.54
C GLY A 51 3.36 -3.74 -3.80
N THR A 52 4.41 -4.01 -3.03
CA THR A 52 5.16 -5.28 -3.04
C THR A 52 4.90 -6.05 -1.76
N CYS A 53 4.55 -7.33 -1.88
CA CYS A 53 4.37 -8.21 -0.71
C CYS A 53 5.70 -8.86 -0.30
N SER A 54 5.89 -9.04 1.01
CA SER A 54 6.91 -9.93 1.57
C SER A 54 6.43 -11.38 1.50
N ASP A 55 6.55 -12.01 0.32
CA ASP A 55 6.16 -13.40 0.07
C ASP A 55 7.32 -14.41 0.21
N GLY A 56 7.04 -15.69 0.00
CA GLY A 56 8.01 -16.78 0.17
C GLY A 56 8.02 -17.40 1.57
N LEU A 57 8.90 -18.40 1.77
CA LEU A 57 8.95 -19.20 3.01
C LEU A 57 9.27 -18.37 4.26
N SER A 58 10.11 -17.36 4.09
CA SER A 58 10.49 -16.39 5.14
C SER A 58 9.71 -15.08 5.03
N GLY A 59 8.77 -14.99 4.08
CA GLY A 59 7.91 -13.83 3.90
C GLY A 59 6.98 -13.65 5.10
N THR A 60 6.74 -12.39 5.47
CA THR A 60 5.84 -12.03 6.57
C THR A 60 4.40 -11.78 6.10
N GLY A 61 4.18 -11.70 4.79
CA GLY A 61 2.91 -11.27 4.20
C GLY A 61 2.66 -9.78 4.30
N ALA A 62 3.60 -8.98 4.81
CA ALA A 62 3.45 -7.54 4.89
C ALA A 62 3.56 -6.89 3.50
N CYS A 63 2.65 -5.97 3.20
CA CYS A 63 2.71 -5.14 2.01
C CYS A 63 3.53 -3.87 2.26
N THR A 64 4.47 -3.59 1.35
CA THR A 64 5.10 -2.27 1.22
C THR A 64 4.36 -1.52 0.12
N CYS A 65 3.56 -0.51 0.50
CA CYS A 65 2.72 0.23 -0.44
C CYS A 65 3.51 1.24 -1.27
N ASP A 66 3.05 1.44 -2.50
CA ASP A 66 3.52 2.52 -3.37
C ASP A 66 3.12 3.90 -2.79
N LEU A 67 3.85 4.95 -3.18
CA LEU A 67 3.55 6.31 -2.74
C LEU A 67 2.10 6.69 -3.13
N GLY A 68 1.34 7.14 -2.13
CA GLY A 68 -0.07 7.47 -2.30
C GLY A 68 -1.02 6.33 -1.95
N TYR A 69 -0.53 5.17 -1.52
CA TYR A 69 -1.37 4.08 -1.03
C TYR A 69 -1.04 3.74 0.42
N ILE A 70 -2.09 3.42 1.18
CA ILE A 70 -1.98 3.13 2.63
C ILE A 70 -2.78 1.88 3.00
N ASN A 71 -2.72 1.53 4.28
CA ASN A 71 -3.27 0.33 4.93
C ASN A 71 -2.44 -0.94 4.68
N ALA A 72 -2.80 -2.01 5.38
CA ALA A 72 -2.07 -3.28 5.33
C ALA A 72 -2.11 -3.96 3.96
N ASP A 73 -3.07 -3.61 3.11
CA ASP A 73 -3.28 -4.17 1.78
C ASP A 73 -3.14 -3.15 0.65
N CYS A 74 -2.75 -1.91 0.95
CA CYS A 74 -2.56 -0.83 -0.04
C CYS A 74 -3.81 -0.51 -0.89
N SER A 75 -5.02 -0.76 -0.36
CA SER A 75 -6.28 -0.51 -1.08
C SER A 75 -6.72 0.95 -1.06
N VAL A 76 -6.26 1.74 -0.10
CA VAL A 76 -6.71 3.13 0.06
C VAL A 76 -5.72 4.07 -0.59
N SER A 77 -6.20 4.78 -1.60
CA SER A 77 -5.47 5.85 -2.28
C SER A 77 -5.61 7.18 -1.54
N CYS A 78 -4.51 7.89 -1.40
CA CYS A 78 -4.41 9.20 -0.77
C CYS A 78 -3.83 10.21 -1.78
N PRO A 79 -4.29 11.46 -1.76
CA PRO A 79 -3.75 12.45 -2.67
C PRO A 79 -2.31 12.80 -2.29
N VAL A 80 -1.47 12.89 -3.32
CA VAL A 80 -0.04 13.18 -3.22
C VAL A 80 0.23 14.54 -3.84
N ALA A 81 0.97 15.38 -3.12
CA ALA A 81 1.47 16.65 -3.62
C ALA A 81 2.92 16.83 -3.16
N SER A 82 3.74 17.54 -3.94
CA SER A 82 5.16 17.74 -3.61
C SER A 82 5.90 16.44 -3.29
N SER A 83 5.55 15.36 -3.99
CA SER A 83 6.09 13.99 -3.78
C SER A 83 5.87 13.40 -2.38
N ALA A 84 4.89 13.91 -1.63
CA ALA A 84 4.51 13.41 -0.32
C ALA A 84 2.98 13.26 -0.19
N ILE A 85 2.55 12.26 0.57
CA ILE A 85 1.13 12.09 0.92
C ILE A 85 0.66 13.35 1.64
N CYS A 86 -0.48 13.90 1.20
CA CYS A 86 -1.04 15.15 1.74
C CYS A 86 -0.10 16.36 1.67
N GLY A 87 0.87 16.37 0.75
CA GLY A 87 1.88 17.44 0.68
C GLY A 87 2.97 17.33 1.75
N GLY A 88 2.96 16.28 2.58
CA GLY A 88 3.88 16.14 3.72
C GLY A 88 3.46 16.92 4.97
N HIS A 89 2.37 17.69 4.89
CA HIS A 89 1.90 18.55 5.97
C HIS A 89 0.61 18.06 6.62
N GLY A 90 0.12 16.87 6.29
CA GLY A 90 -1.10 16.30 6.88
C GLY A 90 -1.08 14.77 6.94
N ALA A 91 -2.13 14.21 7.53
CA ALA A 91 -2.31 12.77 7.64
C ALA A 91 -3.38 12.29 6.66
N CYS A 92 -3.16 11.13 6.02
CA CYS A 92 -4.21 10.50 5.23
C CYS A 92 -5.09 9.62 6.12
N SER A 93 -6.41 9.81 5.99
CA SER A 93 -7.45 9.04 6.67
C SER A 93 -7.66 7.67 6.03
N GLN A 94 -8.32 6.75 6.74
CA GLN A 94 -8.72 5.45 6.21
C GLN A 94 -9.70 5.55 5.02
N SER A 95 -10.32 6.72 4.82
CA SER A 95 -11.19 7.02 3.67
C SER A 95 -10.43 7.56 2.45
N GLY A 96 -9.09 7.68 2.51
CA GLY A 96 -8.29 8.22 1.40
C GLY A 96 -8.27 9.75 1.31
N THR A 97 -8.68 10.43 2.38
CA THR A 97 -8.77 11.90 2.44
C THR A 97 -7.68 12.47 3.32
N CYS A 98 -7.13 13.63 2.94
CA CYS A 98 -6.14 14.32 3.77
C CYS A 98 -6.80 15.13 4.88
N GLU A 99 -6.28 15.00 6.09
CA GLU A 99 -6.81 15.64 7.29
C GLU A 99 -5.67 16.14 8.19
N ASN A 100 -6.01 16.96 9.18
CA ASN A 100 -5.08 17.41 10.22
C ASN A 100 -3.81 18.07 9.65
N CYS A 101 -4.00 19.08 8.79
CA CYS A 101 -2.88 19.86 8.24
C CYS A 101 -2.12 20.57 9.38
N THR A 102 -0.79 20.63 9.25
CA THR A 102 0.17 21.11 10.26
C THR A 102 1.03 22.24 9.69
N GLY A 103 1.69 23.03 10.55
CA GLY A 103 2.68 24.03 10.11
C GLY A 103 2.11 25.19 9.28
N GLY A 104 0.91 25.67 9.60
CA GLY A 104 0.29 26.79 8.86
C GLY A 104 -0.37 26.37 7.55
N PHE A 105 -0.31 25.10 7.17
CA PHE A 105 -0.97 24.57 5.98
C PHE A 105 -2.45 24.25 6.22
N ALA A 106 -3.23 24.36 5.16
CA ALA A 106 -4.64 24.04 5.07
C ALA A 106 -4.92 23.23 3.81
N LEU A 107 -6.13 22.66 3.74
CA LEU A 107 -6.60 21.92 2.58
C LEU A 107 -6.73 22.83 1.35
N SER A 108 -6.12 22.41 0.25
CA SER A 108 -6.13 23.11 -1.04
C SER A 108 -7.51 23.27 -1.67
N SER A 109 -8.49 22.51 -1.21
CA SER A 109 -9.86 22.53 -1.74
C SER A 109 -10.84 22.11 -0.65
N THR A 110 -12.10 22.52 -0.77
CA THR A 110 -13.21 21.99 0.01
C THR A 110 -13.60 20.57 -0.42
N ASP A 111 -13.10 20.11 -1.57
CA ASP A 111 -13.34 18.77 -2.10
C ASP A 111 -12.32 17.78 -1.52
N ASN A 112 -12.69 17.15 -0.39
CA ASN A 112 -11.79 16.35 0.43
C ASN A 112 -11.19 15.12 -0.31
N ALA A 113 -11.81 14.70 -1.42
CA ALA A 113 -11.33 13.57 -2.23
C ALA A 113 -9.99 13.85 -2.95
N THR A 114 -9.66 15.11 -3.22
CA THR A 114 -8.42 15.50 -3.91
C THR A 114 -7.61 16.56 -3.16
N ALA A 115 -8.13 17.04 -2.04
CA ALA A 115 -7.49 18.07 -1.25
C ALA A 115 -6.16 17.60 -0.65
N THR A 116 -5.17 18.48 -0.65
CA THR A 116 -3.85 18.28 -0.02
C THR A 116 -3.52 19.45 0.89
N CYS A 117 -2.61 19.28 1.85
CA CYS A 117 -2.19 20.33 2.77
C CYS A 117 -1.10 21.20 2.13
N THR A 118 -1.45 21.95 1.09
CA THR A 118 -0.48 22.72 0.27
C THR A 118 -0.81 24.21 0.16
N VAL A 119 -1.93 24.66 0.73
CA VAL A 119 -2.28 26.09 0.77
C VAL A 119 -2.09 26.63 2.18
N CYS A 120 -1.73 27.90 2.30
CA CYS A 120 -1.55 28.50 3.61
C CYS A 120 -2.89 28.88 4.25
N GLN A 121 -2.97 28.70 5.57
CA GLN A 121 -4.01 29.28 6.40
C GLN A 121 -3.96 30.82 6.31
N ALA A 122 -5.08 31.47 6.63
CA ALA A 122 -5.14 32.93 6.66
C ALA A 122 -4.08 33.50 7.63
N GLY A 123 -3.22 34.39 7.15
CA GLY A 123 -2.12 34.99 7.91
C GLY A 123 -0.77 34.29 7.78
N TYR A 124 -0.69 33.19 7.01
CA TYR A 124 0.56 32.50 6.66
C TYR A 124 0.86 32.66 5.16
N TYR A 125 2.14 32.71 4.80
CA TYR A 125 2.58 33.04 3.44
C TYR A 125 3.87 32.31 3.05
N GLY A 126 4.17 32.29 1.75
CA GLY A 126 5.37 31.64 1.21
C GLY A 126 5.14 30.17 0.84
N SER A 127 6.22 29.49 0.42
CA SER A 127 6.22 28.07 0.07
C SER A 127 6.04 27.15 1.28
N ASP A 128 6.49 27.62 2.44
CA ASP A 128 6.53 26.86 3.69
C ASP A 128 5.44 27.29 4.68
N CYS A 129 4.54 28.19 4.23
CA CYS A 129 3.46 28.76 5.03
C CYS A 129 3.94 29.23 6.40
N ASP A 130 4.90 30.17 6.40
CA ASP A 130 5.41 30.82 7.60
C ASP A 130 4.50 31.97 8.03
N ALA A 131 4.45 32.24 9.33
CA ALA A 131 3.73 33.39 9.87
C ALA A 131 4.44 34.69 9.51
N CYS A 132 3.67 35.73 9.15
CA CYS A 132 4.19 37.09 9.00
C CYS A 132 4.61 37.72 10.33
#